data_AF-H1VA43-F1
#
_entry.id   AF-H1VA43-F1
#
_cell.length_a   1.000
_cell.length_b   1.000
_cell.length_c   1.000
_cell.angle_alpha   90.00
_cell.angle_beta   90.00
_cell.angle_gamma   90.00
#
_symmetry.space_group_name_H-M   'P 1'
#
loop_
_entity.id
_entity.type
_entity.pdbx_description
1 polymer ?
#
loop_
_entity_poly.entity_id
_entity_poly.type
_entity_poly.pdbx_seq_one_letter_code
_entity_poly.pdbx_strand_id
1 'polypeptide(L)'
;KVEISTHPELIDRKSKDMISWFPIFFPIKQPIYYPADTELEVTMWRQTDDSRVWYEWLIEAYAWVSETQRIKVASSDLCSSRKVACLM
;
A
#
# COMPACT_ATOMS: atom_id res chain seq x y z
N LYS A 1 25.47 -12.79 6.70
CA LYS A 1 25.00 -12.22 5.41
C LYS A 1 25.00 -10.70 5.59
N VAL A 2 25.55 -9.95 4.63
CA VAL A 2 25.51 -8.48 4.67
C VAL A 2 24.21 -8.03 4.00
N GLU A 3 23.42 -7.19 4.67
CA GLU A 3 22.10 -6.73 4.22
C GLU A 3 21.78 -5.32 4.74
N ILE A 4 20.84 -4.65 4.09
CA ILE A 4 20.32 -3.33 4.47
C ILE A 4 18.79 -3.40 4.52
N SER A 5 18.17 -2.69 5.46
CA SER A 5 16.72 -2.69 5.66
C SER A 5 16.23 -1.39 6.28
N THR A 6 15.08 -0.90 5.81
CA THR A 6 14.29 0.20 6.37
C THR A 6 13.08 -0.30 7.17
N HIS A 7 12.92 -1.61 7.35
CA HIS A 7 11.76 -2.18 8.04
C HIS A 7 11.80 -1.81 9.53
N PRO A 8 10.72 -1.25 10.12
CA PRO A 8 10.73 -0.73 11.49
C PRO A 8 11.23 -1.73 12.54
N GLU A 9 10.80 -2.99 12.47
CA GLU A 9 11.22 -4.03 13.43
C GLU A 9 12.68 -4.47 13.29
N LEU A 10 13.34 -4.13 12.17
CA LEU A 10 14.67 -4.64 11.83
C LEU A 10 15.73 -3.55 11.76
N ILE A 11 15.35 -2.27 11.67
CA ILE A 11 16.26 -1.16 11.38
C ILE A 11 17.35 -1.03 12.44
N ASP A 12 17.04 -1.18 13.73
CA ASP A 12 18.02 -1.09 14.82
C ASP A 12 19.10 -2.17 14.76
N ARG A 13 18.77 -3.34 14.21
CA ARG A 13 19.70 -4.46 14.09
C ARG A 13 20.45 -4.46 12.76
N LYS A 14 19.77 -4.11 11.66
CA LYS A 14 20.30 -4.25 10.29
C LYS A 14 20.94 -2.97 9.76
N SER A 15 20.38 -1.80 10.10
CA SER A 15 20.77 -0.51 9.54
C SER A 15 20.66 0.61 10.58
N LYS A 16 21.24 0.39 11.77
CA LYS A 16 21.19 1.36 12.86
C LYS A 16 21.69 2.73 12.38
N ASP A 17 20.99 3.79 12.75
CA ASP A 17 21.33 5.18 12.44
C ASP A 17 21.34 5.52 10.92
N MET A 18 20.77 4.67 10.07
CA MET A 18 20.65 4.94 8.63
C MET A 18 19.58 6.01 8.33
N ILE A 19 19.98 7.07 7.63
CA ILE A 19 19.10 8.21 7.26
C ILE A 19 18.87 8.37 5.75
N SER A 20 19.41 7.48 4.93
CA SER A 20 19.40 7.60 3.46
C SER A 20 18.05 7.27 2.82
N TRP A 21 17.13 6.60 3.52
CA TRP A 21 15.79 6.28 3.02
C TRP A 21 14.73 6.47 4.10
N PHE A 22 13.85 7.45 3.90
CA PHE A 22 12.62 7.60 4.68
C PHE A 22 11.48 6.73 4.10
N PRO A 23 10.44 6.42 4.90
CA PRO A 23 9.31 5.63 4.44
C PRO A 23 8.61 6.28 3.23
N ILE A 24 8.19 5.45 2.28
CA ILE A 24 7.33 5.87 1.18
C ILE A 24 5.87 5.92 1.65
N PHE A 25 5.10 6.87 1.11
CA PHE A 25 3.67 7.01 1.37
C PHE A 25 2.89 6.92 0.06
N PHE A 26 1.90 6.01 0.00
CA PHE A 26 0.96 5.88 -1.11
C PHE A 26 -0.39 6.50 -0.73
N PRO A 27 -0.71 7.71 -1.21
CA PRO A 27 -1.91 8.42 -0.78
C PRO A 27 -3.20 7.82 -1.36
N ILE A 28 -4.30 7.99 -0.64
CA ILE A 28 -5.65 7.84 -1.19
C ILE A 28 -6.29 9.22 -1.33
N LYS A 29 -7.06 9.43 -2.41
CA LYS A 29 -7.63 10.75 -2.71
C LYS A 29 -8.72 11.18 -1.74
N GLN A 30 -9.54 10.22 -1.34
CA GLN A 30 -10.63 10.43 -0.39
C GLN A 30 -10.40 9.49 0.79
N PRO A 31 -10.50 9.99 2.03
CA PRO A 31 -10.51 9.13 3.21
C PRO A 31 -11.63 8.10 3.11
N ILE A 32 -11.37 6.89 3.60
CA ILE A 32 -12.35 5.80 3.58
C ILE A 32 -12.68 5.46 5.01
N TYR A 33 -13.96 5.35 5.31
CA TYR A 33 -14.42 4.91 6.61
C TYR A 33 -14.29 3.40 6.73
N TYR A 34 -13.65 2.95 7.79
CA TYR A 34 -13.46 1.53 8.10
C TYR A 34 -14.06 1.20 9.47
N PRO A 35 -15.22 0.52 9.50
CA PRO A 35 -15.81 0.02 10.73
C PRO A 35 -14.91 -0.97 11.47
N ALA A 36 -15.23 -1.22 12.74
CA ALA A 36 -14.64 -2.35 13.47
C ALA A 36 -14.98 -3.67 12.77
N ASP A 37 -14.13 -4.68 12.98
CA ASP A 37 -14.27 -6.04 12.43
C ASP A 37 -14.31 -6.11 10.89
N THR A 38 -13.65 -5.17 10.23
CA THR A 38 -13.42 -5.21 8.77
C THR A 38 -11.98 -5.58 8.43
N GLU A 39 -11.82 -6.42 7.42
CA GLU A 39 -10.53 -6.73 6.80
C GLU A 39 -10.22 -5.71 5.71
N LEU A 40 -9.00 -5.19 5.72
CA LEU A 40 -8.48 -4.32 4.66
C LEU A 40 -7.71 -5.15 3.64
N GLU A 41 -8.10 -5.02 2.38
CA GLU A 41 -7.41 -5.60 1.25
C GLU A 41 -6.77 -4.47 0.43
N VAL A 42 -5.45 -4.49 0.33
CA VAL A 42 -4.67 -3.55 -0.47
C VAL A 42 -4.17 -4.27 -1.71
N THR A 43 -4.71 -3.90 -2.86
CA THR A 43 -4.28 -4.46 -4.14
C THR A 43 -3.39 -3.45 -4.83
N MET A 44 -2.15 -3.85 -5.13
CA MET A 44 -1.16 -3.01 -5.78
C MET A 44 -0.64 -3.67 -7.05
N TRP A 45 -0.54 -2.89 -8.12
CA TRP A 45 0.03 -3.30 -9.40
C TRP A 45 1.27 -2.47 -9.69
N ARG A 46 2.34 -3.15 -10.12
CA ARG A 46 3.48 -2.51 -10.75
C ARG A 46 3.32 -2.65 -12.26
N GLN A 47 3.05 -1.52 -12.92
CA GLN A 47 2.82 -1.45 -14.35
C GLN A 47 4.06 -0.89 -15.07
N THR A 48 4.17 -1.19 -16.35
CA THR A 48 5.26 -0.70 -17.21
C THR A 48 4.76 -0.50 -18.64
N ASP A 49 5.35 0.47 -19.33
CA ASP A 49 5.33 0.59 -20.79
C ASP A 49 6.77 0.61 -21.33
N ASP A 50 6.96 0.91 -22.61
CA ASP A 50 8.30 0.94 -23.23
C ASP A 50 9.24 1.98 -22.61
N SER A 51 8.72 2.96 -21.87
CA SER A 51 9.47 4.13 -21.40
C SER A 51 9.38 4.40 -19.90
N ARG A 52 8.36 3.86 -19.22
CA ARG A 52 7.97 4.27 -17.87
C ARG A 52 7.53 3.09 -17.03
N VAL A 53 7.75 3.21 -15.73
CA VAL A 53 7.17 2.35 -14.70
C VAL A 53 6.28 3.18 -13.80
N TRP A 54 5.15 2.61 -13.39
CA TRP A 54 4.26 3.23 -12.41
C TRP A 54 3.58 2.20 -11.51
N TYR A 55 2.96 2.71 -10.45
CA TYR A 55 2.15 1.91 -9.54
C TYR A 55 0.69 2.32 -9.62
N GLU A 56 -0.17 1.33 -9.53
CA GLU A 56 -1.60 1.51 -9.31
C GLU A 56 -1.97 0.80 -8.02
N TRP A 57 -2.86 1.38 -7.23
CA TRP A 57 -3.32 0.78 -5.99
C TRP A 57 -4.79 1.05 -5.74
N LEU A 58 -5.43 0.08 -5.11
CA LEU A 58 -6.83 0.10 -4.70
C LEU A 58 -6.90 -0.46 -3.28
N ILE A 59 -7.74 0.15 -2.44
CA ILE A 59 -7.99 -0.34 -1.09
C ILE A 59 -9.47 -0.69 -0.98
N GLU A 60 -9.77 -1.89 -0.51
CA GLU A 60 -11.12 -2.36 -0.24
C GLU A 60 -11.23 -2.79 1.21
N ALA A 61 -12.40 -2.60 1.81
CA ALA A 61 -12.74 -3.24 3.08
C ALA A 61 -13.85 -4.25 2.92
N TYR A 62 -13.67 -5.35 3.63
CA TYR A 62 -14.60 -6.46 3.68
C TYR A 62 -15.03 -6.71 5.12
N ALA A 63 -16.32 -6.95 5.33
CA ALA A 63 -16.86 -7.43 6.61
C ALA A 63 -17.36 -8.86 6.44
N TRP A 64 -17.08 -9.71 7.42
CA TRP A 64 -17.64 -11.06 7.48
C TRP A 64 -19.10 -11.00 7.93
N VAL A 65 -20.00 -11.59 7.14
CA VAL A 65 -21.44 -11.72 7.48
C VAL A 65 -21.83 -13.16 7.80
N SER A 66 -20.95 -14.11 7.48
CA SER A 66 -21.02 -15.51 7.89
C SER A 66 -19.61 -16.11 7.87
N GLU A 67 -19.46 -17.37 8.30
CA GLU A 67 -18.16 -18.07 8.29
C GLU A 67 -17.55 -18.23 6.88
N THR A 68 -18.35 -18.12 5.82
CA THR A 68 -17.93 -18.34 4.43
C THR A 68 -18.16 -17.14 3.52
N GLN A 69 -18.85 -16.11 4.00
CA GLN A 69 -19.24 -14.97 3.19
C GLN A 69 -18.74 -13.66 3.80
N ARG A 70 -18.01 -12.92 2.96
CA ARG A 70 -17.64 -11.53 3.20
C ARG A 70 -18.36 -10.61 2.22
N ILE A 71 -18.73 -9.42 2.69
CA ILE A 71 -19.29 -8.36 1.86
C ILE A 71 -18.32 -7.18 1.80
N LYS A 72 -18.25 -6.53 0.64
CA LYS A 72 -17.49 -5.28 0.51
C LYS A 72 -18.28 -4.14 1.15
N VAL A 73 -17.66 -3.45 2.09
CA VAL A 73 -18.29 -2.34 2.84
C VAL A 73 -17.78 -0.98 2.39
N ALA A 74 -16.55 -0.90 1.88
CA ALA A 74 -15.98 0.32 1.36
C ALA A 74 -14.89 0.04 0.31
N SER A 75 -14.63 1.01 -0.55
CA SER A 75 -13.57 0.95 -1.55
C SER A 75 -12.99 2.35 -1.77
N SER A 76 -11.69 2.43 -2.03
CA SER A 76 -11.06 3.61 -2.61
C SER A 76 -11.40 3.71 -4.09
N ASP A 77 -11.18 4.89 -4.66
CA ASP A 77 -10.97 4.99 -6.11
C ASP A 77 -9.65 4.32 -6.50
N LEU A 78 -9.53 3.90 -7.75
CA LEU A 78 -8.25 3.46 -8.32
C LEU A 78 -7.25 4.62 -8.30
N CYS A 79 -6.19 4.47 -7.52
CA CYS A 79 -5.09 5.43 -7.44
C CYS A 79 -3.96 5.00 -8.37
N SER A 80 -3.27 5.96 -8.98
CA SER A 80 -2.23 5.69 -9.99
C SER A 80 -1.13 6.74 -9.96
N SER A 81 0.11 6.32 -9.69
CA SER A 81 1.27 7.21 -9.70
C SER A 81 1.50 7.82 -11.09
N ARG A 82 1.00 7.19 -12.15
CA ARG A 82 1.04 7.73 -13.52
C ARG A 82 0.32 9.06 -13.68
N LYS A 83 -0.73 9.28 -12.89
CA LYS A 83 -1.57 10.48 -12.97
C LYS A 83 -1.29 11.49 -11.85
N VAL A 84 -0.84 11.01 -10.69
CA VAL A 84 -0.74 11.84 -9.47
C VAL A 84 0.65 11.95 -8.86
N ALA A 85 1.67 11.25 -9.39
CA ALA A 85 3.02 11.28 -8.83
C ALA A 85 4.09 11.15 -9.92
N CYS A 86 5.34 10.96 -9.51
CA CYS A 86 6.47 10.81 -10.42
C CYS A 86 6.43 9.43 -11.09
N LEU A 87 6.60 9.45 -12.41
CA LEU A 87 6.95 8.27 -13.19
C LEU A 87 8.44 7.98 -13.00
N MET A 88 8.79 6.70 -12.86
CA MET A 88 10.19 6.25 -12.86
C MET A 88 10.57 5.70 -14.24
#